data_AF-A0A6B3BMH8-F1
#
_entry.id   AF-A0A6B3BMH8-F1
#
_cell.length_a   1.000
_cell.length_b   1.000
_cell.length_c   1.000
_cell.angle_alpha   90.00
_cell.angle_beta   90.00
_cell.angle_gamma   90.00
#
_symmetry.space_group_name_H-M   'P 1'
#
loop_
_entity.id
_entity.type
_entity.pdbx_description
1 polymer ?
#
loop_
_entity_poly.entity_id
_entity_poly.type
_entity_poly.pdbx_seq_one_letter_code
_entity_poly.pdbx_strand_id
1 'polypeptide(L)' 'MSVLVVTGTGTEIGKTIVTAAVAAAAAHRRVAVLKPAQTGLEPGEPGDVAEVARLAGAHVTAVELARFPEPL' A
#
# COMPACT_ATOMS: atom_id res chain seq x y z
N MET A 1 0.25 -13.20 15.21
CA MET A 1 0.36 -12.00 14.35
C MET A 1 1.14 -12.39 13.11
N SER A 2 0.65 -12.12 11.90
CA SER A 2 1.29 -12.52 10.65
C SER A 2 1.77 -11.29 9.88
N VAL A 3 2.97 -11.33 9.31
CA VAL A 3 3.51 -10.30 8.41
C VAL A 3 3.71 -10.92 7.04
N LEU A 4 3.21 -10.24 6.00
CA LEU A 4 3.44 -10.60 4.60
C LEU A 4 4.11 -9.42 3.91
N VAL A 5 5.22 -9.69 3.23
CA VAL A 5 5.93 -8.70 2.43
C VAL A 5 5.61 -8.93 0.96
N VAL A 6 5.06 -7.92 0.30
CA VAL A 6 4.83 -7.93 -1.16
C VAL A 6 6.03 -7.27 -1.83
N THR A 7 6.89 -8.08 -2.44
CA THR A 7 8.08 -7.63 -3.19
C THR A 7 7.86 -7.76 -4.70
N GLY A 8 8.81 -7.30 -5.50
CA GLY A 8 8.77 -7.46 -6.95
C GLY A 8 10.11 -7.19 -7.61
N THR A 9 10.23 -7.57 -8.89
CA THR A 9 11.45 -7.49 -9.70
C THR A 9 11.68 -6.12 -10.37
N GLY A 10 10.83 -5.13 -10.09
CA GLY A 10 10.91 -3.81 -10.70
C GLY A 10 9.87 -2.83 -10.14
N THR A 11 9.86 -1.64 -10.70
CA THR A 11 8.86 -0.59 -10.46
C THR A 11 7.61 -0.83 -11.31
N GLU A 12 6.46 -0.26 -10.91
CA GLU A 12 5.21 -0.26 -11.69
C GLU A 12 4.64 -1.63 -12.14
N ILE A 13 5.22 -2.76 -11.71
CA ILE A 13 4.77 -4.11 -12.04
C ILE A 13 3.54 -4.61 -11.24
N GLY A 14 2.76 -3.70 -10.64
CA GLY A 14 1.50 -4.05 -9.97
C GLY A 14 1.56 -4.46 -8.49
N LYS A 15 2.66 -4.18 -7.77
CA LYS A 15 2.79 -4.50 -6.33
C LYS A 15 1.64 -3.92 -5.48
N THR A 16 1.23 -2.68 -5.76
CA THR A 16 0.13 -1.99 -5.06
C THR A 16 -1.20 -2.71 -5.28
N ILE A 17 -1.47 -3.15 -6.51
CA ILE A 17 -2.69 -3.89 -6.87
C ILE A 17 -2.72 -5.27 -6.19
N VAL A 18 -1.60 -6.00 -6.20
CA VAL A 18 -1.47 -7.29 -5.50
C VAL A 18 -1.69 -7.11 -4.00
N THR A 19 -1.15 -6.05 -3.41
CA THR A 19 -1.34 -5.71 -1.99
C THR A 19 -2.82 -5.48 -1.68
N ALA A 20 -3.54 -4.73 -2.52
CA ALA A 20 -4.97 -4.51 -2.38
C ALA A 20 -5.78 -5.81 -2.46
N ALA A 21 -5.48 -6.68 -3.45
CA ALA A 21 -6.17 -7.95 -3.62
C ALA A 21 -5.99 -8.87 -2.39
N VAL A 22 -4.77 -8.96 -1.85
CA VAL A 22 -4.50 -9.73 -0.63
C VAL A 22 -5.23 -9.14 0.58
N ALA A 23 -5.23 -7.81 0.74
CA ALA A 23 -5.94 -7.13 1.82
C ALA A 23 -7.46 -7.32 1.75
N ALA A 24 -8.04 -7.32 0.55
CA ALA A 24 -9.45 -7.59 0.31
C ALA A 24 -9.80 -9.06 0.64
N ALA A 25 -8.97 -10.01 0.21
CA ALA A 25 -9.16 -11.43 0.52
C ALA A 25 -9.08 -11.73 2.04
N ALA A 26 -8.38 -10.88 2.80
CA ALA A 26 -8.25 -10.96 4.24
C ALA A 26 -9.27 -10.10 5.01
N ALA A 27 -10.38 -9.67 4.40
CA ALA A 27 -11.37 -8.78 5.04
C ALA A 27 -12.01 -9.33 6.34
N HIS A 28 -11.98 -10.64 6.56
CA HIS A 28 -12.42 -11.28 7.80
C HIS A 28 -11.41 -11.12 8.97
N ARG A 29 -10.27 -10.45 8.73
CA ARG A 29 -9.20 -10.18 9.70
C ARG A 29 -9.00 -8.69 9.87
N ARG A 30 -8.34 -8.31 10.96
CA ARG A 30 -7.77 -6.96 11.11
C ARG A 30 -6.53 -6.86 10.21
N VAL A 31 -6.57 -5.97 9.23
CA VAL A 31 -5.51 -5.79 8.23
C VAL A 31 -4.96 -4.37 8.31
N ALA A 32 -3.63 -4.27 8.38
CA ALA A 32 -2.91 -3.02 8.16
C ALA A 32 -2.03 -3.18 6.92
N VAL A 33 -1.99 -2.13 6.10
CA VAL A 33 -1.10 -2.04 4.94
C VAL A 33 -0.15 -0.89 5.19
N LEU A 34 1.14 -1.20 5.18
CA LEU A 34 2.21 -0.25 5.47
C LEU A 34 3.05 -0.01 4.23
N LYS A 35 3.24 1.27 3.87
CA LYS A 35 4.28 1.73 2.96
C LYS A 35 5.29 2.55 3.76
N PRO A 36 6.48 2.00 4.06
CA PRO A 36 7.47 2.72 4.87
C PRO A 36 7.95 4.01 4.20
N ALA A 37 8.12 4.00 2.88
CA ALA A 37 8.55 5.17 2.10
C ALA A 37 7.76 5.26 0.80
N GLN A 38 7.03 6.35 0.62
CA GLN A 38 6.41 6.74 -0.64
C GLN A 38 7.34 7.72 -1.37
N THR A 39 7.55 7.52 -2.66
CA THR A 39 8.42 8.35 -3.50
C THR A 39 7.67 8.85 -4.73
N GLY A 40 8.18 9.91 -5.37
CA GLY A 40 7.67 10.39 -6.66
C GLY A 40 6.26 10.99 -6.64
N LEU A 41 5.78 11.44 -5.48
CA LEU A 41 4.47 12.08 -5.32
C LEU A 41 4.59 13.37 -4.52
N GLU A 42 3.80 14.37 -4.90
CA GLU A 42 3.72 15.64 -4.19
C GLU A 42 3.01 15.47 -2.83
N PRO A 43 3.21 16.41 -1.88
CA PRO A 43 2.45 16.43 -0.64
C PRO A 43 0.94 16.46 -0.90
N GLY A 44 0.21 15.51 -0.28
CA GLY A 44 -1.24 15.41 -0.39
C GLY A 44 -1.76 14.56 -1.56
N GLU A 45 -0.91 14.16 -2.50
CA GLU A 45 -1.32 13.24 -3.57
C GLU A 45 -1.59 11.84 -2.99
N PRO A 46 -2.66 11.14 -3.43
CA PRO A 46 -2.92 9.77 -2.98
C PRO A 46 -1.74 8.83 -3.28
N GLY A 47 -1.15 8.25 -2.22
CA GLY A 47 -0.05 7.28 -2.33
C GLY A 47 -0.52 5.83 -2.49
N ASP A 48 0.42 4.89 -2.52
CA ASP A 48 0.14 3.46 -2.67
C ASP A 48 -0.87 2.94 -1.64
N VAL A 49 -0.76 3.39 -0.38
CA VAL A 49 -1.66 2.93 0.69
C VAL A 49 -3.07 3.49 0.57
N ALA A 50 -3.21 4.69 -0.02
CA ALA A 50 -4.51 5.28 -0.30
C ALA A 50 -5.22 4.49 -1.41
N GLU A 51 -4.47 4.09 -2.44
CA GLU A 51 -4.98 3.24 -3.52
C GLU A 51 -5.38 1.85 -3.01
N VAL A 52 -4.59 1.26 -2.11
CA VAL A 52 -4.96 0.01 -1.44
C VAL A 52 -6.23 0.17 -0.63
N ALA A 53 -6.38 1.22 0.18
CA ALA A 53 -7.61 1.47 0.93
C ALA A 53 -8.83 1.66 0.01
N ARG A 54 -8.66 2.37 -1.11
CA ARG A 54 -9.71 2.60 -2.10
C ARG A 54 -10.19 1.29 -2.74
N LEU A 55 -9.26 0.39 -3.07
CA LEU A 55 -9.55 -0.87 -3.75
C LEU A 55 -10.00 -1.99 -2.80
N ALA A 56 -9.36 -2.12 -1.64
CA ALA A 56 -9.64 -3.19 -0.69
C ALA A 56 -10.86 -2.87 0.19
N GLY A 57 -11.09 -1.60 0.51
CA GLY A 57 -12.20 -1.13 1.34
C GLY A 57 -11.75 -0.55 2.68
N ALA A 58 -12.72 0.06 3.38
CA ALA A 58 -12.50 0.85 4.59
C ALA A 58 -12.02 0.04 5.82
N HIS A 59 -11.99 -1.30 5.75
CA HIS A 59 -11.46 -2.14 6.84
C HIS A 59 -9.94 -2.12 6.94
N VAL A 60 -9.25 -1.65 5.90
CA VAL A 60 -7.79 -1.56 5.88
C VAL A 60 -7.30 -0.36 6.66
N THR A 61 -6.44 -0.59 7.65
CA THR A 61 -5.64 0.48 8.25
C THR A 61 -4.46 0.79 7.33
N ALA A 62 -4.58 1.84 6.52
CA ALA A 62 -3.54 2.32 5.61
C ALA A 62 -2.53 3.21 6.36
N VAL A 63 -1.24 2.88 6.26
CA VAL A 63 -0.17 3.62 6.95
C VAL A 63 0.97 3.91 5.97
N GLU A 64 1.25 5.20 5.78
CA GLU A 64 2.44 5.71 5.11
C GLU A 64 3.32 6.40 6.18
N LEU A 65 4.63 6.13 6.23
CA LEU A 65 5.50 6.71 7.27
C LEU A 65 6.29 7.92 6.77
N ALA A 66 6.90 7.82 5.59
CA ALA A 66 7.70 8.89 5.00
C ALA A 66 7.33 9.10 3.54
N ARG A 67 7.34 10.36 3.11
CA ARG A 67 7.11 10.77 1.73
C ARG A 67 8.30 11.58 1.21
N PHE A 68 8.76 11.23 0.03
CA PHE A 68 9.83 11.90 -0.70
C PHE A 68 9.29 12.30 -2.08
N PRO A 69 9.37 13.58 -2.48
CA PRO A 69 8.81 14.03 -3.76
C PRO A 69 9.61 13.49 -4.96
N GLU A 70 10.90 13.21 -4.80
CA GLU A 70 11.73 12.66 -5.85
C GLU A 70 11.43 11.16 -6.13
N PRO A 71 11.46 10.71 -7.39
CA PRO A 71 11.36 9.29 -7.72
C PRO A 71 12.61 8.50 -7.30
N LEU A 72 12.45 7.18 -7.19
CA LEU A 72 13.55 6.22 -6.93
C LEU A 72 14.37 5.91 -8.19
#